data_AF-A0A8H7AJE7-F1
#
_entry.id   AF-A0A8H7AJE7-F1
#
_cell.length_a   1.000
_cell.length_b   1.000
_cell.length_c   1.000
_cell.angle_alpha   90.00
_cell.angle_beta   90.00
_cell.angle_gamma   90.00
#
_symmetry.space_group_name_H-M   'P 1'
#
loop_
_entity.id
_entity.type
_entity.pdbx_description
1 polymer ?
#
loop_
_entity_poly.entity_id
_entity_poly.type
_entity_poly.pdbx_seq_one_letter_code
_entity_poly.pdbx_strand_id
1 'polypeptide(L)'
;MHYIVDGPSNNHHGHVPSISEIPRSTCAILITGFIYDAHGNDAWILRLLDLLKELWTTRPKVLFSGVCFGHQLLSRLLGAHTEPTPGGRWELAHREMVLNPIGQKLFRTNTSKLSLHQMHQDQVTSVPSTSTTNLLSQGQKVHVWASTPIQGLYIRDRLFTSQGHSGFDEKMVYRQIEMREENGGIKDNEHAAEAKETGHLKHDGVVVASAILPFFHGDDHDID
;
A
#
# COMPACT_ATOMS: atom_id res chain seq x y z
N MET A 1 -11.09 14.50 4.28
CA MET A 1 -10.18 13.53 4.93
C MET A 1 -10.94 12.95 6.11
N HIS A 2 -11.11 11.63 6.17
CA HIS A 2 -11.78 10.94 7.28
C HIS A 2 -10.73 10.21 8.12
N TYR A 3 -10.80 10.32 9.45
CA TYR A 3 -9.89 9.64 10.37
C TYR A 3 -10.54 8.35 10.88
N ILE A 4 -9.94 7.21 10.52
CA ILE A 4 -10.51 5.87 10.74
C ILE A 4 -9.55 5.08 11.65
N VAL A 5 -9.62 5.27 12.97
CA VAL A 5 -8.83 4.50 13.95
C VAL A 5 -9.60 4.34 15.25
N ASP A 6 -10.12 3.15 15.53
CA ASP A 6 -10.73 2.85 16.84
C ASP A 6 -9.74 2.02 17.65
N GLY A 7 -8.98 2.69 18.52
CA GLY A 7 -7.96 2.08 19.37
C GLY A 7 -8.45 2.04 20.81
N PRO A 8 -9.21 1.00 21.22
CA PRO A 8 -9.84 0.96 22.54
C PRO A 8 -8.84 1.00 23.70
N SER A 9 -7.59 0.58 23.47
CA SER A 9 -6.49 0.66 24.46
C SER A 9 -6.03 2.09 24.76
N ASN A 10 -6.27 3.06 23.86
CA ASN A 10 -5.72 4.43 23.95
C ASN A 10 -6.80 5.54 23.99
N ASN A 11 -8.08 5.18 24.20
CA ASN A 11 -9.21 6.12 24.27
C ASN A 11 -9.37 7.05 23.04
N HIS A 12 -8.88 6.62 21.88
CA HIS A 12 -9.10 7.28 20.59
C HIS A 12 -10.22 6.56 19.84
N HIS A 13 -11.34 7.25 19.65
CA HIS A 13 -12.47 6.74 18.89
C HIS A 13 -12.44 7.32 17.48
N GLY A 14 -12.14 6.46 16.52
CA GLY A 14 -12.21 6.77 15.09
C GLY A 14 -13.50 6.25 14.50
N HIS A 15 -13.91 6.90 13.42
CA HIS A 15 -15.17 6.59 12.74
C HIS A 15 -14.87 5.99 11.37
N VAL A 16 -15.28 4.75 11.16
CA VAL A 16 -15.33 4.16 9.81
C VAL A 16 -16.61 4.70 9.16
N PRO A 17 -16.54 5.53 8.11
CA PRO A 17 -17.74 6.07 7.48
C PRO A 17 -18.59 4.95 6.89
N SER A 18 -19.89 5.10 6.94
CA SER A 18 -20.83 4.33 6.13
C SER A 18 -20.77 4.75 4.66
N ILE A 19 -21.25 3.91 3.74
CA ILE A 19 -21.29 4.26 2.32
C ILE A 19 -22.09 5.55 2.04
N SER A 20 -23.12 5.84 2.85
CA SER A 20 -23.93 7.06 2.74
C SER A 20 -23.16 8.33 3.09
N GLU A 21 -22.11 8.21 3.90
CA GLU A 21 -21.25 9.33 4.27
C GLU A 21 -20.18 9.62 3.21
N ILE A 22 -19.94 8.70 2.27
CA ILE A 22 -19.05 8.92 1.13
C ILE A 22 -19.83 9.59 0.00
N PRO A 23 -19.52 10.85 -0.37
CA PRO A 23 -20.22 11.56 -1.44
C PRO A 23 -20.30 10.75 -2.72
N ARG A 24 -21.43 10.82 -3.43
CA ARG A 24 -21.58 10.16 -4.74
C ARG A 24 -20.62 10.71 -5.81
N SER A 25 -20.13 11.94 -5.61
CA SER A 25 -19.13 12.59 -6.45
C SER A 25 -17.69 12.12 -6.18
N THR A 26 -17.46 11.26 -5.20
CA THR A 26 -16.13 10.70 -4.94
C THR A 26 -15.72 9.79 -6.08
N CYS A 27 -14.66 10.17 -6.81
CA CYS A 27 -14.10 9.38 -7.92
C CYS A 27 -12.92 8.49 -7.49
N ALA A 28 -12.28 8.80 -6.36
CA ALA A 28 -11.08 8.09 -5.91
C ALA A 28 -11.04 7.94 -4.39
N ILE A 29 -10.43 6.85 -3.93
CA ILE A 29 -10.16 6.53 -2.53
C ILE A 29 -8.66 6.27 -2.39
N LEU A 30 -8.01 6.99 -1.48
CA LEU A 30 -6.61 6.80 -1.13
C LEU A 30 -6.50 6.32 0.32
N ILE A 31 -5.85 5.18 0.53
CA ILE A 31 -5.53 4.62 1.85
C ILE A 31 -4.02 4.74 2.07
N THR A 32 -3.63 5.55 3.05
CA THR A 32 -2.23 5.81 3.39
C THR A 32 -1.63 4.72 4.28
N GLY A 33 -0.31 4.80 4.51
CA GLY A 33 0.35 3.96 5.49
C GLY A 33 -0.16 4.20 6.92
N PHE A 34 -0.05 3.17 7.75
CA PHE A 34 -0.47 3.21 9.15
C PHE A 34 0.36 2.25 10.01
N ILE A 35 0.30 2.42 11.34
CA ILE A 35 1.11 1.64 12.29
C ILE A 35 0.49 0.28 12.67
N TYR A 36 -0.76 0.04 12.32
CA TYR A 36 -1.48 -1.20 12.65
C TYR A 36 -1.31 -2.23 11.54
N ASP A 37 -1.48 -3.49 11.91
CA ASP A 37 -1.35 -4.64 11.02
C ASP A 37 -2.57 -4.75 10.10
N ALA A 38 -2.38 -4.62 8.78
CA ALA A 38 -3.46 -4.73 7.80
C ALA A 38 -4.10 -6.14 7.75
N HIS A 39 -3.38 -7.16 8.23
CA HIS A 39 -3.83 -8.54 8.31
C HIS A 39 -4.58 -8.85 9.62
N GLY A 40 -4.59 -7.92 10.59
CA GLY A 40 -5.30 -8.05 11.86
C GLY A 40 -6.83 -8.11 11.71
N ASN A 41 -7.50 -8.61 12.74
CA ASN A 41 -8.97 -8.72 12.79
C ASN A 41 -9.62 -7.74 13.78
N ASP A 42 -8.95 -6.61 14.06
CA ASP A 42 -9.55 -5.55 14.85
C ASP A 42 -10.87 -5.11 14.23
N ALA A 43 -11.88 -4.84 15.07
CA ALA A 43 -13.24 -4.60 14.61
C ALA A 43 -13.32 -3.43 13.60
N TRP A 44 -12.49 -2.40 13.75
CA TRP A 44 -12.45 -1.28 12.81
C TRP A 44 -11.83 -1.65 11.46
N ILE A 45 -10.84 -2.56 11.42
CA ILE A 45 -10.25 -3.06 10.17
C ILE A 45 -11.31 -3.85 9.40
N LEU A 46 -12.06 -4.71 10.08
CA LEU A 46 -13.15 -5.48 9.46
C LEU A 46 -14.25 -4.55 8.91
N ARG A 47 -14.67 -3.54 9.69
CA ARG A 47 -15.61 -2.52 9.22
C ARG A 47 -15.09 -1.74 8.01
N LEU A 48 -13.79 -1.41 7.99
CA LEU A 48 -13.16 -0.73 6.86
C LEU A 48 -13.15 -1.64 5.62
N LEU A 49 -12.83 -2.93 5.76
CA LEU A 49 -12.92 -3.90 4.67
C LEU A 49 -14.34 -4.02 4.12
N ASP A 50 -15.36 -4.05 4.98
CA ASP A 50 -16.76 -4.09 4.57
C ASP A 50 -17.15 -2.83 3.77
N LEU A 51 -16.77 -1.65 4.24
CA LEU A 51 -16.97 -0.40 3.50
C LEU A 51 -16.29 -0.43 2.13
N LEU A 52 -15.02 -0.84 2.07
CA LEU A 52 -14.25 -0.88 0.82
C LEU A 52 -14.83 -1.90 -0.15
N LYS A 53 -15.31 -3.04 0.34
CA LYS A 53 -16.02 -4.06 -0.44
C LYS A 53 -17.33 -3.51 -1.02
N GLU A 54 -18.10 -2.79 -0.22
CA GLU A 54 -19.33 -2.16 -0.68
C GLU A 54 -19.05 -1.10 -1.76
N LEU A 55 -18.05 -0.25 -1.56
CA LEU A 55 -17.62 0.73 -2.55
C LEU A 55 -17.12 0.07 -3.84
N TRP A 56 -16.31 -0.98 -3.72
CA TRP A 56 -15.77 -1.73 -4.87
C TRP A 56 -16.88 -2.34 -5.74
N THR A 57 -17.93 -2.87 -5.10
CA THR A 57 -19.03 -3.56 -5.79
C THR A 57 -20.10 -2.62 -6.31
N THR A 58 -20.46 -1.59 -5.55
CA THR A 58 -21.58 -0.69 -5.89
C THR A 58 -21.16 0.54 -6.69
N ARG A 59 -19.87 0.93 -6.65
CA ARG A 59 -19.34 2.11 -7.35
C ARG A 59 -18.19 1.73 -8.30
N PRO A 60 -18.47 1.06 -9.42
CA PRO A 60 -17.44 0.48 -10.29
C PRO A 60 -16.52 1.49 -10.99
N LYS A 61 -16.84 2.79 -10.93
CA LYS A 61 -16.02 3.89 -11.47
C LYS A 61 -15.08 4.51 -10.43
N VAL A 62 -15.16 4.09 -9.16
CA VAL A 62 -14.27 4.61 -8.12
C VAL A 62 -12.91 3.93 -8.24
N LEU A 63 -11.87 4.75 -8.25
CA LEU A 63 -10.48 4.33 -8.29
C LEU A 63 -9.94 4.15 -6.88
N PHE A 64 -9.19 3.07 -6.65
CA PHE A 64 -8.62 2.74 -5.35
C PHE A 64 -7.11 2.85 -5.41
N SER A 65 -6.52 3.56 -4.43
CA SER A 65 -5.09 3.60 -4.26
C SER A 65 -4.68 3.36 -2.80
N GLY A 66 -3.56 2.68 -2.61
CA GLY A 66 -3.09 2.24 -1.30
C GLY A 66 -1.58 2.31 -1.17
N VAL A 67 -1.09 2.86 -0.06
CA VAL A 67 0.35 2.93 0.26
C VAL A 67 0.64 2.16 1.55
N CYS A 68 1.65 1.29 1.58
CA CYS A 68 2.04 0.49 2.75
C CYS A 68 0.84 -0.28 3.34
N PHE A 69 0.31 0.10 4.52
CA PHE A 69 -0.95 -0.43 5.07
C PHE A 69 -2.08 -0.45 4.04
N GLY A 70 -2.23 0.60 3.24
CA GLY A 70 -3.26 0.65 2.20
C GLY A 70 -3.03 -0.35 1.07
N HIS A 71 -1.77 -0.60 0.69
CA HIS A 71 -1.44 -1.64 -0.30
C HIS A 71 -1.84 -3.01 0.22
N GLN A 72 -1.45 -3.31 1.46
CA GLN A 72 -1.75 -4.55 2.15
C GLN A 72 -3.27 -4.76 2.31
N LEU A 73 -3.99 -3.74 2.79
CA LEU A 73 -5.43 -3.82 3.04
C LEU A 73 -6.23 -4.00 1.74
N LEU A 74 -5.89 -3.25 0.68
CA LEU A 74 -6.56 -3.40 -0.63
C LEU A 74 -6.21 -4.72 -1.31
N SER A 75 -4.99 -5.23 -1.12
CA SER A 75 -4.61 -6.55 -1.61
C SER A 75 -5.41 -7.64 -0.89
N ARG A 76 -5.50 -7.56 0.45
CA ARG A 76 -6.32 -8.45 1.29
C ARG A 76 -7.80 -8.41 0.91
N LEU A 77 -8.36 -7.22 0.66
CA LEU A 77 -9.73 -7.05 0.19
C LEU A 77 -9.98 -7.89 -1.07
N LEU A 78 -9.03 -7.89 -2.01
CA LEU A 78 -9.10 -8.64 -3.26
C LEU A 78 -8.65 -10.10 -3.13
N GLY A 79 -8.48 -10.62 -1.92
CA GLY A 79 -8.16 -12.03 -1.69
C GLY A 79 -6.66 -12.37 -1.77
N ALA A 80 -5.77 -11.39 -1.83
CA ALA A 80 -4.35 -11.63 -1.62
C ALA A 80 -4.07 -12.08 -0.17
N HIS A 81 -3.06 -12.93 -0.01
CA HIS A 81 -2.51 -13.26 1.30
C HIS A 81 -1.58 -12.15 1.75
N THR A 82 -1.79 -11.68 2.98
CA THR A 82 -0.99 -10.64 3.62
C THR A 82 -0.59 -11.12 5.00
N GLU A 83 0.70 -11.06 5.32
CA GLU A 83 1.25 -11.68 6.52
C GLU A 83 2.50 -10.95 7.02
N PRO A 84 2.88 -11.14 8.29
CA PRO A 84 4.17 -10.70 8.78
C PRO A 84 5.32 -11.33 8.00
N THR A 85 6.37 -10.56 7.79
CA THR A 85 7.61 -11.04 7.19
C THR A 85 8.24 -12.10 8.11
N PRO A 86 8.70 -13.25 7.56
CA PRO A 86 9.29 -14.32 8.35
C PRO A 86 10.42 -13.83 9.26
N GLY A 87 10.38 -14.28 10.52
CA GLY A 87 11.34 -13.89 11.55
C GLY A 87 11.12 -12.51 12.15
N GLY A 88 10.00 -11.84 11.84
CA GLY A 88 9.72 -10.48 12.31
C GLY A 88 10.67 -9.43 11.72
N ARG A 89 11.23 -9.72 10.55
CA ARG A 89 12.15 -8.82 9.86
C ARG A 89 11.39 -7.62 9.31
N TRP A 90 12.05 -6.47 9.35
CA TRP A 90 11.53 -5.24 8.77
C TRP A 90 12.14 -5.00 7.39
N GLU A 91 11.37 -4.37 6.52
CA GLU A 91 11.89 -3.70 5.33
C GLU A 91 11.95 -2.20 5.64
N LEU A 92 13.16 -1.66 5.77
CA LEU A 92 13.42 -0.31 6.27
C LEU A 92 14.18 0.54 5.24
N ALA A 93 13.89 1.84 5.25
CA ALA A 93 14.63 2.86 4.53
C ALA A 93 14.80 2.50 3.04
N HIS A 94 15.92 2.89 2.42
CA HIS A 94 16.11 2.81 0.98
C HIS A 94 16.20 1.34 0.51
N ARG A 95 15.27 0.96 -0.36
CA ARG A 95 15.23 -0.38 -0.96
C ARG A 95 15.01 -0.28 -2.46
N GLU A 96 15.85 -0.98 -3.19
CA GLU A 96 15.73 -1.16 -4.63
C GLU A 96 14.73 -2.28 -4.93
N MET A 97 13.86 -2.04 -5.90
CA MET A 97 12.87 -2.99 -6.39
C MET A 97 13.06 -3.16 -7.90
N VAL A 98 12.89 -4.39 -8.38
CA VAL A 98 12.98 -4.70 -9.80
C VAL A 98 11.60 -4.55 -10.44
N LEU A 99 11.52 -3.64 -11.41
CA LEU A 99 10.35 -3.42 -12.25
C LEU A 99 10.23 -4.51 -13.30
N ASN A 100 9.00 -4.99 -13.49
CA ASN A 100 8.65 -5.75 -14.69
C ASN A 100 8.23 -4.81 -15.85
N PRO A 101 7.91 -5.33 -17.04
CA PRO A 101 7.51 -4.49 -18.18
C PRO A 101 6.29 -3.60 -17.89
N ILE A 102 5.34 -4.06 -17.06
CA ILE A 102 4.18 -3.24 -16.66
C ILE A 102 4.64 -2.08 -15.78
N GLY A 103 5.52 -2.33 -14.80
CA GLY A 103 6.10 -1.27 -13.96
C GLY A 103 6.86 -0.23 -14.78
N GLN A 104 7.68 -0.65 -15.75
CA GLN A 104 8.41 0.27 -16.63
C GLN A 104 7.46 1.19 -17.41
N LYS A 105 6.36 0.64 -17.94
CA LYS A 105 5.33 1.43 -18.62
C LYS A 105 4.61 2.38 -17.64
N LEU A 106 4.17 1.88 -16.48
CA LEU A 106 3.44 2.66 -15.47
C LEU A 106 4.24 3.89 -15.03
N PHE A 107 5.54 3.71 -14.83
CA PHE A 107 6.44 4.76 -14.36
C PHE A 107 7.12 5.52 -15.51
N ARG A 108 6.75 5.23 -16.77
CA ARG A 108 7.29 5.87 -17.97
C ARG A 108 8.81 5.94 -17.95
N THR A 109 9.44 4.82 -17.59
CA THR A 109 10.87 4.73 -17.32
C THR A 109 11.53 3.61 -18.10
N ASN A 110 12.78 3.86 -18.51
CA ASN A 110 13.60 2.87 -19.21
C ASN A 110 14.50 2.05 -18.26
N THR A 111 14.52 2.38 -16.96
CA THR A 111 15.23 1.57 -15.96
C THR A 111 14.37 0.39 -15.51
N SER A 112 15.00 -0.76 -15.28
CA SER A 112 14.37 -1.94 -14.69
C SER A 112 14.31 -1.91 -13.17
N LYS A 113 14.72 -0.80 -12.54
CA LYS A 113 14.85 -0.66 -11.09
C LYS A 113 14.31 0.69 -10.63
N LEU A 114 13.62 0.70 -9.49
CA LEU A 114 13.29 1.90 -8.72
C LEU A 114 13.65 1.70 -7.27
N SER A 115 13.96 2.78 -6.57
CA SER A 115 14.19 2.76 -5.14
C SER A 115 13.10 3.52 -4.40
N LEU A 116 12.59 2.97 -3.30
CA LEU A 116 11.68 3.66 -2.40
C LEU A 116 12.12 3.48 -0.96
N HIS A 117 11.69 4.39 -0.09
CA HIS A 117 11.80 4.16 1.35
C HIS A 117 10.70 3.21 1.84
N GLN A 118 11.10 2.18 2.57
CA GLN A 118 10.24 1.17 3.15
C GLN A 118 10.14 1.37 4.67
N MET A 119 9.01 0.98 5.25
CA MET A 119 8.76 1.07 6.69
C MET A 119 7.64 0.11 7.10
N HIS A 120 7.91 -1.19 6.98
CA HIS A 120 6.91 -2.21 7.32
C HIS A 120 7.55 -3.52 7.79
N GLN A 121 6.75 -4.28 8.54
CA GLN A 121 7.05 -5.66 8.93
C GLN A 121 6.16 -6.66 8.21
N ASP A 122 5.14 -6.20 7.49
CA ASP A 122 4.14 -7.02 6.79
C ASP A 122 4.36 -7.02 5.28
N GLN A 123 3.95 -8.11 4.62
CA GLN A 123 4.11 -8.31 3.18
C GLN A 123 2.87 -8.94 2.53
N VAL A 124 2.65 -8.60 1.26
CA VAL A 124 1.69 -9.30 0.40
C VAL A 124 2.41 -10.40 -0.36
N THR A 125 1.94 -11.64 -0.24
CA THR A 125 2.64 -12.83 -0.74
C THR A 125 1.90 -13.61 -1.83
N SER A 126 0.66 -13.24 -2.15
CA SER A 126 -0.05 -13.79 -3.31
C SER A 126 -0.73 -12.71 -4.15
N VAL A 127 -0.89 -12.98 -5.45
CA VAL A 127 -1.60 -12.09 -6.35
C VAL A 127 -3.10 -12.43 -6.32
N PRO A 128 -3.99 -11.44 -6.14
CA PRO A 128 -5.43 -11.62 -6.27
C PRO A 128 -5.84 -12.32 -7.57
N SER A 129 -6.76 -13.29 -7.48
CA SER A 129 -7.37 -13.96 -8.63
C SER A 129 -8.83 -14.31 -8.36
N THR A 130 -9.56 -14.71 -9.40
CA THR A 130 -10.94 -15.20 -9.29
C THR A 130 -11.07 -16.48 -8.46
N SER A 131 -9.98 -17.21 -8.21
CA SER A 131 -9.98 -18.36 -7.29
C SER A 131 -9.88 -17.95 -5.82
N THR A 132 -9.42 -16.72 -5.54
CA THR A 132 -9.23 -16.19 -4.18
C THR A 132 -10.31 -15.21 -3.75
N THR A 133 -11.05 -14.63 -4.70
CA THR A 133 -12.11 -13.66 -4.41
C THR A 133 -13.19 -13.67 -5.48
N ASN A 134 -14.41 -13.31 -5.09
CA ASN A 134 -15.52 -13.03 -6.01
C ASN A 134 -15.60 -11.55 -6.42
N LEU A 135 -14.66 -10.71 -5.97
CA LEU A 135 -14.61 -9.28 -6.28
C LEU A 135 -13.95 -8.97 -7.63
N LEU A 136 -13.25 -9.94 -8.22
CA LEU A 136 -12.63 -9.83 -9.53
C LEU A 136 -13.52 -10.49 -10.58
N SER A 137 -13.63 -9.84 -11.73
CA SER A 137 -14.37 -10.39 -12.87
C SER A 137 -13.54 -11.42 -13.63
N GLN A 138 -14.20 -12.37 -14.30
CA GLN A 138 -13.53 -13.33 -15.17
C GLN A 138 -12.71 -12.58 -16.25
N GLY A 139 -11.42 -12.90 -16.37
CA GLY A 139 -10.52 -12.25 -17.33
C GLY A 139 -9.99 -10.87 -16.89
N GLN A 140 -10.36 -10.37 -15.70
CA GLN A 140 -9.77 -9.17 -15.14
C GLN A 140 -8.30 -9.42 -14.79
N LYS A 141 -7.39 -8.66 -15.41
CA LYS A 141 -5.96 -8.80 -15.18
C LYS A 141 -5.54 -8.01 -13.95
N VAL A 142 -4.79 -8.67 -13.07
CA VAL A 142 -4.13 -8.05 -11.92
C VAL A 142 -2.63 -8.10 -12.18
N HIS A 143 -2.03 -6.93 -12.36
CA HIS A 143 -0.61 -6.80 -12.66
C HIS A 143 0.16 -6.52 -11.37
N VAL A 144 1.26 -7.23 -11.15
CA VAL A 144 2.29 -6.82 -10.21
C VAL A 144 3.22 -5.88 -10.96
N TRP A 145 3.58 -4.71 -10.43
CA TRP A 145 4.50 -3.80 -11.15
C TRP A 145 5.95 -3.89 -10.65
N ALA A 146 6.17 -4.39 -9.42
CA ALA A 146 7.47 -4.79 -8.90
C ALA A 146 7.35 -5.93 -7.89
N SER A 147 8.38 -6.76 -7.83
CA SER A 147 8.49 -7.91 -6.92
C SER A 147 9.75 -7.82 -6.07
N THR A 148 9.64 -7.84 -4.74
CA THR A 148 10.18 -8.84 -3.78
C THR A 148 9.78 -8.45 -2.33
N PRO A 149 8.75 -9.04 -1.69
CA PRO A 149 7.61 -9.80 -2.26
C PRO A 149 6.70 -8.84 -3.06
N ILE A 150 5.38 -8.94 -3.12
CA ILE A 150 4.60 -8.03 -4.00
C ILE A 150 4.75 -6.58 -3.51
N GLN A 151 5.45 -5.74 -4.28
CA GLN A 151 5.71 -4.33 -3.93
C GLN A 151 4.63 -3.39 -4.45
N GLY A 152 3.77 -3.87 -5.36
CA GLY A 152 2.58 -3.15 -5.73
C GLY A 152 1.77 -3.81 -6.83
N LEU A 153 0.47 -3.50 -6.83
CA LEU A 153 -0.54 -4.03 -7.75
C LEU A 153 -1.14 -2.93 -8.61
N TYR A 154 -1.48 -3.29 -9.84
CA TYR A 154 -2.19 -2.46 -10.80
C TYR A 154 -3.33 -3.24 -11.45
N ILE A 155 -4.53 -2.63 -11.47
CA ILE A 155 -5.69 -3.07 -12.23
C ILE A 155 -6.18 -1.85 -12.99
N ARG A 156 -6.16 -1.93 -14.33
CA ARG A 156 -6.60 -0.84 -15.21
C ARG A 156 -7.96 -0.31 -14.76
N ASP A 157 -8.06 1.02 -14.67
CA ASP A 157 -9.27 1.77 -14.31
C ASP A 157 -9.85 1.44 -12.93
N ARG A 158 -9.09 0.79 -12.04
CA ARG A 158 -9.63 0.30 -10.75
C ARG A 158 -8.68 0.42 -9.57
N LEU A 159 -7.42 0.01 -9.71
CA LEU A 159 -6.52 -0.13 -8.55
C LEU A 159 -5.07 0.25 -8.91
N PHE A 160 -4.44 1.06 -8.06
CA PHE A 160 -2.99 1.26 -8.05
C PHE A 160 -2.47 1.28 -6.61
N THR A 161 -1.59 0.35 -6.24
CA THR A 161 -1.05 0.27 -4.87
C THR A 161 0.47 0.21 -4.86
N SER A 162 1.10 0.70 -3.78
CA SER A 162 2.55 0.69 -3.56
C SER A 162 2.89 0.35 -2.13
N GLN A 163 3.82 -0.56 -1.91
CA GLN A 163 4.30 -0.89 -0.57
C GLN A 163 5.20 0.22 -0.02
N GLY A 164 6.13 0.71 -0.85
CA GLY A 164 7.05 1.78 -0.49
C GLY A 164 6.42 3.17 -0.39
N HIS A 165 7.00 3.99 0.47
CA HIS A 165 6.56 5.34 0.78
C HIS A 165 7.17 6.37 -0.18
N SER A 166 6.34 6.95 -1.04
CA SER A 166 6.76 7.97 -2.01
C SER A 166 7.16 9.32 -1.40
N GLY A 167 6.71 9.62 -0.18
CA GLY A 167 6.86 10.93 0.47
C GLY A 167 7.80 10.97 1.67
N PHE A 168 8.49 9.87 1.99
CA PHE A 168 9.45 9.86 3.08
C PHE A 168 10.73 10.58 2.66
N ASP A 169 11.20 11.51 3.49
CA ASP A 169 12.56 12.03 3.39
C ASP A 169 13.45 11.38 4.46
N GLU A 170 14.73 11.75 4.44
CA GLU A 170 15.71 11.28 5.42
C GLU A 170 15.22 11.47 6.86
N LYS A 171 14.73 12.67 7.22
CA LYS A 171 14.29 12.98 8.58
C LYS A 171 13.13 12.10 9.01
N MET A 172 12.19 11.82 8.10
CA MET A 172 11.09 10.90 8.35
C MET A 172 11.60 9.49 8.55
N VAL A 173 12.50 8.99 7.70
CA VAL A 173 13.11 7.65 7.86
C VAL A 173 13.75 7.51 9.23
N TYR A 174 14.64 8.43 9.61
CA TYR A 174 15.30 8.41 10.91
C TYR A 174 14.30 8.41 12.06
N ARG A 175 13.33 9.35 12.04
CA ARG A 175 12.33 9.47 13.11
C ARG A 175 11.46 8.21 13.23
N GLN A 176 11.07 7.62 12.10
CA GLN A 176 10.21 6.43 12.08
C GLN A 176 10.95 5.18 12.57
N ILE A 177 12.26 5.05 12.29
CA ILE A 177 13.09 3.96 12.84
C ILE A 177 13.25 4.14 14.35
N GLU A 178 13.66 5.33 14.82
CA GLU A 178 13.83 5.60 16.26
C GLU A 178 12.56 5.31 17.06
N MET A 179 11.41 5.82 16.62
CA MET A 179 10.13 5.58 17.30
C MET A 179 9.79 4.08 17.40
N ARG A 180 10.22 3.26 16.44
CA ARG A 180 9.95 1.81 16.46
C ARG A 180 10.97 1.04 17.29
N GLU A 181 12.22 1.50 17.37
CA GLU A 181 13.21 0.98 18.32
C GLU A 181 12.78 1.29 19.76
N GLU A 182 12.43 2.55 20.06
CA GLU A 182 11.99 3.01 21.39
C GLU A 182 10.77 2.24 21.91
N ASN A 183 9.82 1.92 21.01
CA ASN A 183 8.62 1.16 21.35
C ASN A 183 8.81 -0.38 21.27
N GLY A 184 10.02 -0.86 20.97
CA GLY A 184 10.33 -2.30 20.89
C GLY A 184 9.76 -3.04 19.68
N GLY A 185 9.28 -2.32 18.67
CA GLY A 185 8.77 -2.88 17.42
C GLY A 185 9.88 -3.38 16.50
N ILE A 186 10.99 -2.64 16.40
CA ILE A 186 12.23 -3.11 15.75
C ILE A 186 13.15 -3.66 16.84
N LYS A 187 13.48 -4.95 16.73
CA LYS A 187 14.38 -5.65 17.66
C LYS A 187 15.79 -5.86 17.11
N ASP A 188 15.93 -5.70 15.80
CA ASP A 188 17.20 -5.84 15.08
C ASP A 188 17.87 -4.46 14.97
N ASN A 189 18.61 -4.09 16.02
CA ASN A 189 19.25 -2.78 16.13
C ASN A 189 20.37 -2.58 15.10
N GLU A 190 21.03 -3.67 14.66
CA GLU A 190 22.05 -3.60 13.62
C GLU A 190 21.39 -3.26 12.28
N HIS A 191 20.32 -3.97 11.91
CA HIS A 191 19.55 -3.65 10.71
C HIS A 191 18.96 -2.23 10.74
N ALA A 192 18.49 -1.77 11.90
CA ALA A 192 17.98 -0.42 12.07
C ALA A 192 19.07 0.65 11.85
N ALA A 193 20.28 0.43 12.39
CA ALA A 193 21.42 1.31 12.19
C ALA A 193 21.85 1.36 10.71
N GLU A 194 21.96 0.20 10.05
CA GLU A 194 22.25 0.13 8.61
C GLU A 194 21.20 0.85 7.77
N ALA A 195 19.92 0.70 8.12
CA ALA A 195 18.84 1.37 7.42
C ALA A 195 18.93 2.91 7.54
N LYS A 196 19.28 3.43 8.73
CA LYS A 196 19.50 4.87 8.96
C LYS A 196 20.58 5.44 8.04
N GLU A 197 21.69 4.71 7.84
CA GLU A 197 22.78 5.11 6.93
C GLU A 197 22.31 5.26 5.48
N THR A 198 21.20 4.62 5.09
CA THR A 198 20.62 4.75 3.74
C THR A 198 19.52 5.81 3.63
N GLY A 199 19.10 6.43 4.73
CA GLY A 199 17.99 7.38 4.75
C GLY A 199 18.20 8.63 3.88
N HIS A 200 19.45 9.04 3.67
CA HIS A 200 19.82 10.19 2.83
C HIS A 200 19.86 9.87 1.33
N LEU A 201 19.79 8.59 0.96
CA LEU A 201 19.88 8.18 -0.45
C LEU A 201 18.66 8.66 -1.23
N LYS A 202 18.90 9.18 -2.44
CA LYS A 202 17.82 9.57 -3.34
C LYS A 202 16.97 8.35 -3.70
N HIS A 203 15.65 8.53 -3.59
CA HIS A 203 14.66 7.54 -3.98
C HIS A 203 13.74 8.09 -5.09
N ASP A 204 12.97 7.21 -5.72
CA ASP A 204 12.10 7.48 -6.87
C ASP A 204 10.66 7.81 -6.46
N GLY A 205 10.49 8.39 -5.26
CA GLY A 205 9.17 8.67 -4.70
C GLY A 205 8.32 9.57 -5.59
N VAL A 206 8.93 10.60 -6.19
CA VAL A 206 8.26 11.49 -7.15
C VAL A 206 7.77 10.73 -8.39
N VAL A 207 8.54 9.75 -8.88
CA VAL A 207 8.14 8.94 -10.05
C VAL A 207 6.90 8.12 -9.74
N VAL A 208 6.90 7.44 -8.59
CA VAL A 208 5.76 6.60 -8.17
C VAL A 208 4.53 7.44 -7.82
N ALA A 209 4.72 8.57 -7.12
CA ALA A 209 3.61 9.50 -6.82
C ALA A 209 3.04 10.12 -8.09
N SER A 210 3.89 10.41 -9.09
CA SER A 210 3.45 10.96 -10.37
C SER A 210 2.62 9.97 -11.19
N ALA A 211 2.76 8.64 -10.98
CA ALA A 211 1.94 7.63 -11.63
C ALA A 211 0.49 7.57 -11.09
N ILE A 212 0.25 8.05 -9.86
CA ILE A 212 -1.09 8.12 -9.27
C ILE A 212 -1.98 9.13 -10.01
N LEU A 213 -1.39 10.22 -10.53
CA LEU A 213 -2.14 11.26 -11.24
C LEU A 213 -2.71 10.76 -12.58
N PRO A 214 -1.92 10.22 -13.53
CA PRO A 214 -2.44 9.57 -14.74
C PRO A 214 -3.47 8.50 -14.43
N PHE A 215 -3.25 7.67 -13.40
CA PHE A 215 -4.21 6.66 -12.95
C PHE A 215 -5.56 7.29 -12.56
N PHE A 216 -5.57 8.40 -11.82
CA PHE A 216 -6.80 9.10 -11.47
C PHE A 216 -7.48 9.84 -12.63
N HIS A 217 -6.72 10.17 -13.67
CA HIS A 217 -7.24 10.84 -14.87
C HIS A 217 -7.62 9.88 -16.01
N GLY A 218 -7.26 8.59 -15.94
CA GLY A 218 -7.45 7.62 -17.02
C GLY A 218 -6.43 7.76 -18.17
N ASP A 219 -5.26 8.31 -17.87
CA ASP A 219 -4.17 8.52 -18.86
C ASP A 219 -3.19 7.32 -18.90
N ASP A 220 -3.58 6.18 -18.34
CA ASP A 220 -2.81 4.93 -18.21
C ASP A 220 -3.48 3.74 -18.93
N HIS A 221 -4.40 4.02 -19.85
CA HIS A 221 -5.13 3.00 -20.60
C HIS A 221 -4.23 2.16 -21.53
N ASP A 222 -3.06 2.66 -21.93
CA ASP A 222 -2.08 2.04 -22.85
C ASP A 222 -1.09 1.07 -22.17
N ILE A 223 -1.18 0.92 -20.85
CA ILE A 223 -0.26 0.10 -20.05
C ILE A 223 -0.42 -1.40 -20.32
N ASP A 224 -1.66 -1.88 -20.43
CA ASP A 224 -2.02 -3.28 -20.69
C ASP A 224 -2.65 -3.47 -22.08
#